data_AF-A0A971DNZ3-F1
#
_entry.id   AF-A0A971DNZ3-F1
#
_cell.length_a   1.000
_cell.length_b   1.000
_cell.length_c   1.000
_cell.angle_alpha   90.00
_cell.angle_beta   90.00
_cell.angle_gamma   90.00
#
_symmetry.space_group_name_H-M   'P 1'
#
loop_
_entity.id
_entity.type
_entity.pdbx_description
1 polymer ?
#
loop_
_entity_poly.entity_id
_entity_poly.type
_entity_poly.pdbx_seq_one_letter_code
_entity_poly.pdbx_strand_id
1 'polypeptide(L)'
;MKLNGAKIIDLPKNLDRRGNLSVIEELKNIPFKIKRAYWIYDVPGGEVRGGHAYKRNQEFIVALSGSFDVILDNGKERQIFSLNRSYYGLYVPKGIWRQMQNFSTNSLALILASIRFDVADYVYDYELFKQMANEKNEHL
;
A
#
# COMPACT_ATOMS: atom_id res chain seq x y z
N MET A 1 -5.89 -5.29 -16.47
CA MET A 1 -7.17 -4.74 -15.96
C MET A 1 -6.92 -4.09 -14.62
N LYS A 2 -7.53 -2.91 -14.36
CA LYS A 2 -7.45 -2.07 -13.13
C LYS A 2 -6.35 -2.52 -12.14
N LEU A 3 -5.12 -2.04 -12.34
CA LEU A 3 -3.97 -2.19 -11.42
C LEU A 3 -3.79 -3.55 -10.73
N ASN A 4 -3.89 -4.65 -11.48
CA ASN A 4 -3.55 -6.01 -11.03
C ASN A 4 -4.25 -6.46 -9.72
N GLY A 5 -5.47 -5.98 -9.47
CA GLY A 5 -6.25 -6.33 -8.28
C GLY A 5 -5.98 -5.46 -7.06
N ALA A 6 -5.23 -4.36 -7.19
CA ALA A 6 -5.17 -3.31 -6.18
C ALA A 6 -6.57 -2.77 -5.91
N LYS A 7 -6.93 -2.63 -4.63
CA LYS A 7 -8.28 -2.20 -4.23
C LYS A 7 -8.32 -1.65 -2.82
N ILE A 8 -9.26 -0.74 -2.59
CA ILE A 8 -9.67 -0.36 -1.24
C ILE A 8 -10.45 -1.52 -0.61
N ILE A 9 -10.15 -1.80 0.65
CA ILE A 9 -10.85 -2.79 1.46
C ILE A 9 -11.36 -2.07 2.72
N ASP A 10 -12.67 -2.07 2.90
CA ASP A 10 -13.30 -1.62 4.13
C ASP A 10 -13.04 -2.64 5.25
N LEU A 11 -12.68 -2.13 6.43
CA LEU A 11 -12.40 -2.94 7.60
C LEU A 11 -13.65 -3.07 8.48
N PRO A 12 -13.83 -4.21 9.16
CA PRO A 12 -14.86 -4.35 10.18
C PRO A 12 -14.73 -3.22 11.20
N LYS A 13 -15.81 -2.47 11.42
CA LYS A 13 -15.86 -1.33 12.32
C LYS A 13 -16.90 -1.58 13.41
N ASN A 14 -16.43 -1.77 14.63
CA ASN A 14 -17.28 -1.89 15.81
C ASN A 14 -17.37 -0.52 16.48
N LEU A 15 -18.57 0.06 16.49
CA LEU A 15 -18.85 1.35 17.12
C LEU A 15 -19.62 1.12 18.43
N ASP A 16 -19.09 1.64 19.53
CA ASP A 16 -19.81 1.73 20.80
C ASP A 16 -19.51 3.05 21.53
N ARG A 17 -20.07 3.23 22.74
CA ARG A 17 -19.92 4.45 23.55
C ARG A 17 -18.47 4.84 23.88
N ARG A 18 -17.51 3.92 23.74
CA ARG A 18 -16.08 4.13 23.99
C ARG A 18 -15.33 4.59 22.73
N GLY A 19 -15.96 4.50 21.55
CA GLY A 19 -15.36 4.91 20.29
C GLY A 19 -15.49 3.84 19.19
N ASN A 20 -14.51 3.83 18.29
CA ASN A 20 -14.47 2.94 17.12
C ASN A 20 -13.31 1.96 17.25
N LEU A 21 -13.57 0.69 16.95
CA LEU A 21 -12.57 -0.37 16.88
C LEU A 21 -12.59 -1.01 15.50
N SER A 22 -11.46 -0.94 14.78
CA SER A 22 -11.24 -1.64 13.51
C SER A 22 -10.29 -2.82 13.71
N VAL A 23 -10.53 -3.93 13.01
CA VAL A 23 -9.69 -5.14 13.11
C VAL A 23 -9.20 -5.55 11.74
N ILE A 24 -7.95 -6.05 11.68
CA ILE A 24 -7.37 -6.67 10.50
C ILE A 24 -6.89 -8.07 10.88
N GLU A 25 -7.51 -9.09 10.31
CA GLU A 25 -7.11 -10.49 10.46
C GLU A 25 -6.52 -10.99 9.13
N GLU A 26 -5.34 -11.59 9.19
CA GLU A 26 -4.68 -12.18 8.02
C GLU A 26 -5.54 -13.27 7.38
N LEU A 27 -5.50 -13.39 6.06
CA LEU A 27 -6.28 -14.37 5.28
C LEU A 27 -7.81 -14.28 5.45
N LYS A 28 -8.32 -13.27 6.16
CA LYS A 28 -9.75 -12.97 6.29
C LYS A 28 -10.09 -11.61 5.69
N ASN A 29 -9.45 -10.55 6.18
CA ASN A 29 -9.66 -9.20 5.65
C ASN A 29 -8.70 -8.87 4.50
N ILE A 30 -7.51 -9.46 4.53
CA ILE A 30 -6.44 -9.26 3.54
C ILE A 30 -5.99 -10.60 2.95
N PRO A 31 -5.58 -10.66 1.67
CA PRO A 31 -5.34 -11.91 0.96
C PRO A 31 -3.94 -12.54 1.23
N PHE A 32 -3.28 -12.18 2.33
CA PHE A 32 -1.95 -12.68 2.67
C PHE A 32 -1.74 -12.83 4.18
N LYS A 33 -0.73 -13.63 4.56
CA LYS A 33 -0.24 -13.73 5.94
C LYS A 33 0.62 -12.53 6.32
N ILE A 34 0.36 -11.91 7.46
CA ILE A 34 1.13 -10.76 7.97
C ILE A 34 2.45 -11.31 8.51
N LYS A 35 3.55 -10.96 7.84
CA LYS A 35 4.91 -11.31 8.28
C LYS A 35 5.67 -10.14 8.88
N ARG A 36 5.21 -8.93 8.62
CA ARG A 36 5.81 -7.69 9.11
C ARG A 36 4.75 -6.58 9.15
N ALA A 37 4.83 -5.77 10.19
CA ALA A 37 4.15 -4.48 10.28
C ALA A 37 5.21 -3.39 10.42
N TYR A 38 4.98 -2.25 9.81
CA TYR A 38 5.80 -1.06 10.00
C TYR A 38 4.92 0.18 9.80
N TRP A 39 5.37 1.33 10.28
CA TRP A 39 4.63 2.57 10.13
C TRP A 39 5.53 3.71 9.69
N ILE A 40 4.92 4.67 9.00
CA ILE A 40 5.53 5.91 8.55
C ILE A 40 4.83 7.04 9.30
N TYR A 41 5.62 7.91 9.93
CA TYR A 41 5.19 9.01 10.78
C TYR A 41 6.18 10.16 10.66
N ASP A 42 5.80 11.34 11.17
CA ASP A 42 6.59 12.59 11.15
C ASP A 42 7.14 12.96 9.76
N VAL A 43 6.36 12.65 8.72
CA VAL A 43 6.64 13.10 7.35
C VAL A 43 6.16 14.55 7.24
N PRO A 44 7.02 15.51 6.86
CA PRO A 44 6.60 16.89 6.72
C PRO A 44 5.44 17.05 5.73
N GLY A 45 4.60 18.05 5.96
CA GLY A 45 3.40 18.27 5.15
C GLY A 45 3.73 18.52 3.68
N GLY A 46 3.03 17.83 2.78
CA GLY A 46 3.23 17.96 1.33
C GLY A 46 4.41 17.17 0.76
N GLU A 47 5.20 16.50 1.60
CA GLU A 47 6.38 15.75 1.15
C GLU A 47 6.02 14.48 0.37
N VAL A 48 7.00 14.04 -0.41
CA VAL A 48 6.94 12.81 -1.21
C VAL A 48 7.88 11.78 -0.59
N ARG A 49 7.37 10.56 -0.40
CA ARG A 49 8.22 9.39 -0.16
C ARG A 49 8.33 8.62 -1.47
N GLY A 50 9.59 8.39 -1.86
CA GLY A 50 9.99 7.89 -3.17
C GLY A 50 9.24 6.64 -3.66
N GLY A 51 9.47 6.30 -4.92
CA GLY A 51 8.80 5.19 -5.58
C GLY A 51 9.64 3.91 -5.59
N HIS A 52 8.97 2.77 -5.44
CA HIS A 52 9.57 1.46 -5.69
C HIS A 52 8.49 0.41 -5.92
N ALA A 53 8.87 -0.68 -6.59
CA ALA A 53 8.08 -1.89 -6.69
C ALA A 53 8.66 -3.02 -5.84
N TYR A 54 7.84 -4.06 -5.61
CA TYR A 54 8.28 -5.31 -5.00
C TYR A 54 8.16 -6.48 -5.94
N LYS A 55 9.14 -7.39 -5.90
CA LYS A 55 9.07 -8.65 -6.67
C LYS A 55 8.05 -9.61 -6.05
N ARG A 56 8.02 -9.74 -4.71
CA ARG A 56 7.18 -10.72 -4.00
C ARG A 56 6.28 -10.12 -2.93
N ASN A 57 6.74 -9.08 -2.23
CA ASN A 57 5.97 -8.50 -1.13
C ASN A 57 4.63 -7.93 -1.62
N GLN A 58 3.61 -8.14 -0.82
CA GLN A 58 2.28 -7.54 -0.94
C GLN A 58 2.07 -6.67 0.28
N GLU A 59 1.36 -5.56 0.13
CA GLU A 59 1.11 -4.63 1.22
C GLU A 59 -0.38 -4.39 1.45
N PHE A 60 -0.72 -4.03 2.67
CA PHE A 60 -1.97 -3.40 3.03
C PHE A 60 -1.68 -2.12 3.80
N ILE A 61 -2.08 -0.98 3.24
CA ILE A 61 -1.73 0.36 3.73
C ILE A 61 -2.96 1.01 4.33
N VAL A 62 -2.86 1.50 5.57
CA VAL A 62 -3.95 2.16 6.31
C VAL A 62 -3.47 3.51 6.82
N ALA A 63 -4.30 4.55 6.66
CA ALA A 63 -4.10 5.83 7.35
C ALA A 63 -4.71 5.75 8.75
N LEU A 64 -3.88 5.51 9.78
CA LEU A 64 -4.33 5.48 11.17
C LEU A 64 -4.64 6.89 11.70
N SER A 65 -3.94 7.90 11.20
CA SER A 65 -4.16 9.32 11.45
C SER A 65 -3.78 10.13 10.20
N GLY A 66 -4.34 11.33 10.09
CA GLY A 66 -4.09 12.25 8.98
C GLY A 66 -4.52 11.69 7.62
N SER A 67 -3.81 12.11 6.58
CA SER A 67 -4.05 11.68 5.20
C SER A 67 -2.79 11.66 4.35
N PHE A 68 -2.79 10.83 3.32
CA PHE A 68 -1.78 10.81 2.28
C PHE A 68 -2.34 10.13 1.03
N ASP A 69 -1.71 10.37 -0.10
CA ASP A 69 -2.02 9.71 -1.36
C ASP A 69 -1.05 8.57 -1.62
N VAL A 70 -1.58 7.44 -2.10
CA VAL A 70 -0.80 6.33 -2.64
C VAL A 70 -0.99 6.29 -4.15
N ILE A 71 0.10 6.49 -4.87
CA ILE A 71 0.14 6.36 -6.33
C ILE A 71 0.59 4.95 -6.66
N LEU A 72 -0.22 4.24 -7.43
CA LEU A 72 0.09 2.91 -7.94
C LEU A 72 0.23 2.95 -9.45
N ASP A 73 1.24 2.26 -9.96
CA ASP A 73 1.57 2.17 -11.38
C ASP A 73 1.89 0.70 -11.72
N ASN A 74 1.24 0.15 -12.76
CA ASN A 74 1.49 -1.22 -13.24
C ASN A 74 2.33 -1.26 -14.51
N GLY A 75 2.96 -0.15 -14.90
CA GLY A 75 3.75 0.00 -16.12
C GLY A 75 2.93 0.43 -17.34
N LYS A 76 1.60 0.42 -17.25
CA LYS A 76 0.67 0.84 -18.33
C LYS A 76 -0.23 1.99 -17.91
N GLU A 77 -0.78 1.90 -16.71
CA GLU A 77 -1.68 2.89 -16.14
C GLU A 77 -1.26 3.23 -14.71
N ARG A 78 -1.59 4.45 -14.31
CA ARG A 78 -1.35 4.99 -12.98
C ARG A 78 -2.67 5.41 -12.34
N GLN A 79 -2.84 5.11 -11.06
CA GLN A 79 -4.00 5.55 -10.29
C GLN A 79 -3.55 6.08 -8.93
N ILE A 80 -4.29 7.07 -8.44
CA ILE A 80 -4.08 7.68 -7.13
C ILE A 80 -5.20 7.21 -6.20
N PHE A 81 -4.82 6.83 -4.98
CA PHE A 81 -5.71 6.44 -3.90
C PHE A 81 -5.45 7.33 -2.68
N SER A 82 -6.42 8.17 -2.31
CA SER A 82 -6.33 8.97 -1.10
C SER A 82 -6.75 8.15 0.11
N LEU A 83 -5.85 8.01 1.09
CA LEU A 83 -6.13 7.36 2.37
C LEU A 83 -6.22 8.41 3.46
N ASN A 84 -7.38 8.51 4.11
CA ASN A 84 -7.65 9.53 5.12
C ASN A 84 -8.56 9.06 6.27
N ARG A 85 -8.82 7.76 6.39
CA ARG A 85 -9.59 7.15 7.48
C ARG A 85 -9.00 5.81 7.88
N SER A 86 -9.12 5.48 9.16
CA SER A 86 -8.58 4.26 9.76
C SER A 86 -9.48 3.03 9.62
N TYR A 87 -10.65 3.17 9.00
CA TYR A 87 -11.62 2.08 8.80
C TYR A 87 -11.60 1.48 7.39
N TYR A 88 -10.64 1.87 6.55
CA TYR A 88 -10.35 1.21 5.29
C TYR A 88 -8.84 1.24 5.02
N GLY A 89 -8.39 0.41 4.09
CA GLY A 89 -7.01 0.44 3.61
C GLY A 89 -6.88 0.07 2.15
N LEU A 90 -5.71 0.31 1.59
CA LEU A 90 -5.36 -0.06 0.22
C LEU A 90 -4.56 -1.35 0.22
N TYR A 91 -5.08 -2.37 -0.46
CA TYR A 91 -4.31 -3.55 -0.81
C TYR A 91 -3.47 -3.27 -2.06
N VAL A 92 -2.15 -3.50 -1.94
CA VAL A 92 -1.16 -3.34 -3.01
C VAL A 92 -0.53 -4.70 -3.33
N PRO A 93 -0.90 -5.31 -4.46
CA PRO A 93 -0.25 -6.51 -4.99
C PRO A 93 1.25 -6.32 -5.23
N LYS A 94 1.99 -7.45 -5.22
CA LYS A 94 3.37 -7.50 -5.70
C LYS A 94 3.47 -7.10 -7.17
N GLY A 95 4.62 -6.57 -7.58
CA GLY A 95 4.90 -6.20 -8.96
C GLY A 95 4.22 -4.91 -9.41
N ILE A 96 3.73 -4.10 -8.48
CA ILE A 96 3.20 -2.76 -8.74
C ILE A 96 4.20 -1.75 -8.18
N TRP A 97 4.48 -0.71 -8.94
CA TRP A 97 5.23 0.44 -8.46
C TRP A 97 4.34 1.29 -7.57
N ARG A 98 4.80 1.57 -6.35
CA ARG A 98 4.10 2.37 -5.35
C ARG A 98 4.93 3.61 -5.04
N GLN A 99 4.26 4.73 -4.87
CA GLN A 99 4.81 5.97 -4.32
C GLN A 99 3.79 6.57 -3.34
N MET A 100 4.25 7.26 -2.31
CA MET A 100 3.36 7.93 -1.34
C MET A 100 3.66 9.43 -1.32
N GLN A 101 2.65 10.27 -1.29
CA GLN A 101 2.82 11.73 -1.31
C GLN A 101 1.69 12.46 -0.59
N ASN A 102 1.74 13.79 -0.57
CA ASN A 102 0.69 14.64 -0.02
C ASN A 102 0.35 14.27 1.43
N PHE A 103 1.37 13.96 2.23
CA PHE A 103 1.19 13.68 3.65
C PHE A 103 0.68 14.95 4.36
N SER A 104 -0.35 14.80 5.19
CA SER A 104 -0.71 15.81 6.19
C SER A 104 0.25 15.76 7.38
N THR A 105 0.37 16.86 8.11
CA THR A 105 1.31 16.99 9.25
C THR A 105 1.10 15.94 10.35
N ASN A 106 -0.12 15.43 10.54
CA ASN A 106 -0.44 14.41 11.54
C ASN A 106 -0.59 13.00 10.95
N SER A 107 -0.01 12.74 9.78
CA SER A 107 -0.15 11.45 9.09
C SER A 107 0.60 10.33 9.79
N LEU A 108 -0.12 9.22 10.00
CA LEU A 108 0.41 7.95 10.47
C LEU A 108 -0.05 6.84 9.51
N ALA A 109 0.86 6.37 8.67
CA ALA A 109 0.58 5.27 7.74
C ALA A 109 1.02 3.95 8.38
N LEU A 110 0.11 3.01 8.58
CA LEU A 110 0.42 1.62 8.92
C LEU A 110 0.51 0.79 7.64
N ILE A 111 1.57 -0.01 7.52
CA ILE A 111 1.73 -0.96 6.43
C ILE A 111 1.90 -2.36 7.01
N LEU A 112 1.03 -3.28 6.57
CA LEU A 112 1.16 -4.71 6.79
C LEU A 112 1.75 -5.35 5.54
N ALA A 113 2.78 -6.18 5.70
CA ALA A 113 3.54 -6.78 4.62
C ALA A 113 3.51 -8.31 4.68
N SER A 114 3.45 -8.94 3.50
CA SER A 114 3.33 -10.39 3.35
C SER A 114 4.64 -11.16 3.54
N ILE A 115 5.78 -10.46 3.52
CA ILE A 115 7.10 -11.05 3.79
C ILE A 115 7.90 -10.23 4.82
N ARG A 116 8.93 -10.86 5.39
CA ARG A 116 9.96 -10.17 6.19
C ARG A 116 10.73 -9.18 5.32
N PHE A 117 11.45 -8.25 5.95
CA PHE A 117 12.29 -7.32 5.21
C PHE A 117 13.35 -8.09 4.39
N ASP A 118 13.44 -7.76 3.11
CA ASP A 118 14.44 -8.28 2.19
C ASP A 118 14.77 -7.19 1.16
N VAL A 119 16.00 -6.69 1.18
CA VAL A 119 16.46 -5.64 0.28
C VAL A 119 16.44 -6.09 -1.19
N ALA A 120 16.65 -7.39 -1.46
CA ALA A 120 16.67 -7.93 -2.82
C ALA A 120 15.28 -7.98 -3.47
N ASP A 121 14.22 -7.84 -2.66
CA ASP A 121 12.83 -7.80 -3.13
C ASP A 121 12.45 -6.44 -3.75
N TYR A 122 13.19 -5.38 -3.44
CA TYR A 122 12.95 -4.04 -3.95
C TYR A 122 13.39 -3.88 -5.40
N VAL A 123 12.62 -3.11 -6.16
CA VAL A 123 12.97 -2.59 -7.48
C VAL A 123 12.85 -1.07 -7.41
N TYR A 124 13.99 -0.39 -7.33
CA TYR A 124 14.08 1.07 -7.21
C TYR A 124 14.25 1.77 -8.56
N ASP A 125 14.70 1.06 -9.59
CA ASP A 125 14.82 1.59 -10.95
C ASP A 125 13.47 1.49 -11.66
N TYR A 126 12.95 2.64 -12.11
CA TYR A 126 11.64 2.73 -12.74
C TYR A 126 11.61 2.14 -14.15
N GLU A 127 12.70 2.25 -14.90
CA GLU A 127 12.80 1.68 -16.25
C GLU A 127 12.88 0.15 -16.18
N LEU A 128 13.65 -0.39 -15.23
CA LEU A 128 13.68 -1.82 -14.93
C LEU A 128 12.29 -2.31 -14.52
N PHE A 129 11.58 -1.57 -13.66
CA PHE A 129 10.19 -1.89 -13.31
C PHE A 129 9.30 -1.96 -14.55
N LYS A 130 9.36 -0.98 -15.46
CA LYS A 130 8.55 -0.97 -16.69
C LYS A 130 8.87 -2.16 -17.60
N GLN A 131 10.15 -2.52 -17.75
CA GLN A 131 10.55 -3.71 -18.51
C GLN A 131 9.93 -4.99 -17.92
N MET A 132 10.10 -5.21 -16.61
CA MET A 132 9.52 -6.36 -15.91
C MET A 132 7.98 -6.40 -15.97
N ALA A 133 7.33 -5.23 -15.95
CA ALA A 133 5.88 -5.12 -16.07
C ALA A 133 5.40 -5.51 -17.47
N ASN A 134 6.13 -5.14 -18.52
CA ASN A 134 5.78 -5.49 -19.90
C ASN A 134 5.97 -6.98 -20.18
N GLU A 135 7.08 -7.59 -19.77
CA GLU A 135 7.34 -9.03 -19.94
C GLU A 135 6.25 -9.92 -19.30
N LYS A 136 5.77 -9.55 -18.11
CA LYS A 136 4.66 -10.26 -17.44
C LYS A 136 3.35 -10.24 -18.21
N ASN A 137 3.13 -9.20 -19.03
CA ASN A 137 1.90 -9.07 -19.80
C ASN A 137 1.94 -9.84 -21.12
N GLU A 138 3.13 -10.20 -21.62
CA GLU A 138 3.29 -10.98 -22.85
C GLU A 138 3.15 -12.50 -22.61
N HIS A 139 3.28 -12.92 -21.34
CA HIS A 139 3.16 -14.31 -20.91
C HIS A 139 1.84 -14.64 -20.19
N LEU A 140 0.85 -13.74 -20.26
CA LEU A 140 -0.52 -13.91 -19.79
C LEU A 140 -1.49 -13.87 -20.98
#